data_AF-A0A255R8N3-F1
#
_entry.id   AF-A0A255R8N3-F1
#
_cell.length_a   1.000
_cell.length_b   1.000
_cell.length_c   1.000
_cell.angle_alpha   90.00
_cell.angle_beta   90.00
_cell.angle_gamma   90.00
#
_symmetry.space_group_name_H-M   'P 1'
#
loop_
_entity.id
_entity.type
_entity.pdbx_description
1 polymer ?
#
loop_
_entity_poly.entity_id
_entity_poly.type
_entity_poly.pdbx_seq_one_letter_code
_entity_poly.pdbx_strand_id
1 'polypeptide(L)'
;MNRFPLILGLSTACFVFGVSGVTAEDAVANDSGVANHWNQSEDWGTVQAAKSSVTFSISKKPASGFVALPRLNNRWKSIAAEGYTGELRFVPEIDHWRIFVPDDLEYPATINMQLIETVRLCEKPFVVEQSKDGSVSLPAHHAETSGEKLRYEPQPHKNTVGYWTVPSDTVTWKFSLDRGETFDVVVHQGCGTGQGGSEVEFAITAEDGRVVQTFPLTIEDTGHFQNFVPRSIGSVALEPGSYSLKVSCNKLAKSAVCDIRLIELKWQD
;
A
#
# COMPACT_ATOMS: atom_id res chain seq x y z
N MET A 1 -20.47 -27.27 54.52
CA MET A 1 -20.06 -25.86 54.60
C MET A 1 -18.60 -25.78 54.22
N ASN A 2 -18.30 -25.32 53.01
CA ASN A 2 -17.04 -24.64 52.67
C ASN A 2 -17.23 -23.99 51.31
N ARG A 3 -17.06 -22.66 51.30
CA ARG A 3 -17.27 -21.76 50.18
C ARG A 3 -16.02 -21.75 49.29
N PHE A 4 -16.19 -21.94 47.99
CA PHE A 4 -15.19 -21.57 46.98
C PHE A 4 -15.54 -20.17 46.44
N PRO A 5 -14.56 -19.24 46.32
CA PRO A 5 -14.82 -17.92 45.79
C PRO A 5 -14.83 -17.93 44.25
N LEU A 6 -15.75 -17.12 43.72
CA LEU A 6 -15.93 -16.78 42.31
C LEU A 6 -14.75 -15.90 41.86
N ILE A 7 -13.93 -16.37 40.93
CA ILE A 7 -12.90 -15.54 40.27
C ILE A 7 -13.58 -14.80 39.13
N LEU A 8 -13.75 -13.50 39.30
CA LEU A 8 -14.17 -12.55 38.28
C LEU A 8 -13.00 -12.33 37.31
N GLY A 9 -13.05 -12.92 36.12
CA GLY A 9 -12.11 -12.63 35.04
C GLY A 9 -12.43 -11.26 34.44
N LEU A 10 -11.58 -10.26 34.70
CA LEU A 10 -11.62 -8.99 34.00
C LEU A 10 -11.30 -9.22 32.51
N SER A 11 -12.32 -9.08 31.66
CA SER A 11 -12.13 -8.95 30.21
C SER A 11 -11.42 -7.63 29.94
N THR A 12 -10.19 -7.72 29.44
CA THR A 12 -9.44 -6.57 28.93
C THR A 12 -10.07 -6.17 27.60
N ALA A 13 -10.87 -5.11 27.61
CA ALA A 13 -11.43 -4.54 26.39
C ALA A 13 -10.30 -3.94 25.55
N CYS A 14 -9.98 -4.59 24.42
CA CYS A 14 -9.26 -3.95 23.32
C CYS A 14 -10.11 -2.76 22.84
N PHE A 15 -9.61 -1.55 23.05
CA PHE A 15 -10.12 -0.37 22.36
C PHE A 15 -9.73 -0.48 20.89
N VAL A 16 -10.63 -1.03 20.08
CA VAL A 16 -10.64 -0.80 18.64
C VAL A 16 -11.07 0.66 18.48
N PHE A 17 -10.17 1.52 17.99
CA PHE A 17 -10.56 2.83 17.48
C PHE A 17 -11.43 2.57 16.24
N GLY A 18 -12.74 2.48 16.45
CA GLY A 18 -13.71 2.48 15.37
C GLY A 18 -13.66 3.85 14.69
N VAL A 19 -13.26 3.87 13.42
CA VAL A 19 -13.50 5.01 12.53
C VAL A 19 -15.01 5.13 12.40
N SER A 20 -15.59 6.04 13.17
CA SER A 20 -17.02 6.31 13.13
C SER A 20 -17.34 7.11 11.86
N GLY A 21 -18.01 6.45 10.91
CA GLY A 21 -18.88 7.12 9.94
C GLY A 21 -18.21 7.69 8.70
N VAL A 22 -17.63 6.82 7.86
CA VAL A 22 -17.69 7.09 6.41
C VAL A 22 -19.15 6.94 6.00
N THR A 23 -19.91 8.04 5.98
CA THR A 23 -21.14 8.08 5.20
C THR A 23 -20.70 8.18 3.74
N ALA A 24 -20.63 7.04 3.06
CA ALA A 24 -20.57 7.00 1.62
C ALA A 24 -21.90 7.54 1.08
N GLU A 25 -22.06 8.86 1.02
CA GLU A 25 -22.93 9.43 -0.02
C GLU A 25 -22.22 9.15 -1.34
N ASP A 26 -22.66 8.07 -1.98
CA ASP A 26 -22.32 7.61 -3.32
C ASP A 26 -20.93 8.03 -3.80
N ALA A 27 -19.89 7.34 -3.32
CA ALA A 27 -18.68 7.22 -4.12
C ALA A 27 -19.11 6.60 -5.46
N VAL A 28 -19.33 7.42 -6.49
CA VAL A 28 -19.55 6.94 -7.86
C VAL A 28 -18.19 6.47 -8.38
N ALA A 29 -17.76 5.33 -7.85
CA ALA A 29 -16.69 4.55 -8.43
C ALA A 29 -17.21 4.02 -9.77
N ASN A 30 -16.50 4.30 -10.85
CA ASN A 30 -16.71 3.50 -12.05
C ASN A 30 -16.21 2.05 -11.77
N ASP A 31 -16.53 1.12 -12.65
CA ASP A 31 -16.20 -0.31 -12.51
C ASP A 31 -14.69 -0.61 -12.32
N SER A 32 -13.81 0.39 -12.48
CA SER A 32 -12.35 0.28 -12.27
C SER A 32 -11.87 0.60 -10.83
N GLY A 33 -12.77 0.97 -9.91
CA GLY A 33 -12.43 1.37 -8.54
C GLY A 33 -11.79 2.76 -8.42
N VAL A 34 -11.82 3.55 -9.50
CA VAL A 34 -11.43 4.96 -9.51
C VAL A 34 -12.59 5.79 -8.96
N ALA A 35 -12.39 6.44 -7.81
CA ALA A 35 -13.36 7.37 -7.25
C ALA A 35 -13.15 8.73 -7.94
N ASN A 36 -14.11 9.17 -8.75
CA ASN A 36 -14.05 10.51 -9.37
C ASN A 36 -14.17 11.63 -8.32
N HIS A 37 -14.84 11.31 -7.22
CA HIS A 37 -14.93 12.14 -6.02
C HIS A 37 -15.23 11.26 -4.80
N TRP A 38 -14.85 11.72 -3.62
CA TRP A 38 -15.21 11.13 -2.33
C TRP A 38 -15.16 12.20 -1.25
N ASN A 39 -16.07 12.13 -0.27
CA ASN A 39 -16.14 13.05 0.85
C ASN A 39 -16.21 12.28 2.18
N GLN A 40 -15.60 12.83 3.22
CA GLN A 40 -15.66 12.35 4.60
C GLN A 40 -15.86 13.53 5.54
N SER A 41 -16.72 13.35 6.54
CA SER A 41 -16.93 14.33 7.62
C SER A 41 -16.36 13.79 8.91
N GLU A 42 -15.66 14.64 9.64
CA GLU A 42 -15.01 14.34 10.91
C GLU A 42 -15.36 15.41 11.92
N ASP A 43 -15.10 15.14 13.20
CA ASP A 43 -15.39 16.12 14.25
C ASP A 43 -14.58 17.42 14.08
N TRP A 44 -13.38 17.33 13.49
CA TRP A 44 -12.47 18.44 13.24
C TRP A 44 -12.70 19.15 11.90
N GLY A 45 -13.47 18.59 10.97
CA GLY A 45 -13.60 19.15 9.62
C GLY A 45 -14.06 18.16 8.56
N THR A 46 -13.63 18.37 7.32
CA THR A 46 -13.99 17.51 6.18
C THR A 46 -12.78 17.14 5.34
N VAL A 47 -12.88 15.99 4.66
CA VAL A 47 -11.98 15.56 3.60
C VAL A 47 -12.78 15.50 2.31
N GLN A 48 -12.26 16.08 1.24
CA GLN A 48 -12.84 16.04 -0.09
C GLN A 48 -11.75 15.63 -1.09
N ALA A 49 -11.98 14.55 -1.82
CA ALA A 49 -11.10 14.07 -2.86
C ALA A 49 -11.80 14.23 -4.21
N ALA A 50 -11.12 14.76 -5.22
CA ALA A 50 -11.63 14.86 -6.58
C ALA A 50 -10.46 14.96 -7.57
N LYS A 51 -10.59 14.30 -8.73
CA LYS A 51 -9.53 14.23 -9.74
C LYS A 51 -8.21 13.77 -9.08
N SER A 52 -7.16 14.58 -9.09
CA SER A 52 -5.85 14.26 -8.50
C SER A 52 -5.57 15.04 -7.22
N SER A 53 -6.59 15.53 -6.52
CA SER A 53 -6.43 16.34 -5.31
C SER A 53 -7.24 15.77 -4.14
N VAL A 54 -6.69 15.88 -2.94
CA VAL A 54 -7.40 15.67 -1.67
C VAL A 54 -7.25 16.92 -0.82
N THR A 55 -8.36 17.52 -0.43
CA THR A 55 -8.43 18.74 0.36
C THR A 55 -9.03 18.44 1.73
N PHE A 56 -8.34 18.88 2.78
CA PHE A 56 -8.78 18.79 4.16
C PHE A 56 -9.15 20.19 4.62
N SER A 57 -10.43 20.41 4.93
CA SER A 57 -10.94 21.66 5.49
C SER A 57 -11.06 21.49 7.00
N ILE A 58 -10.18 22.13 7.77
CA ILE A 58 -9.99 21.89 9.20
C ILE A 58 -10.52 23.08 9.99
N SER A 59 -11.59 22.87 10.75
CA SER A 59 -12.27 23.91 11.54
C SER A 59 -11.66 24.11 12.93
N LYS A 60 -11.04 23.07 13.49
CA LYS A 60 -10.36 23.06 14.79
C LYS A 60 -9.29 21.98 14.80
N LYS A 61 -8.36 22.06 15.76
CA LYS A 61 -7.32 21.04 15.95
C LYS A 61 -7.94 19.65 16.22
N PRO A 62 -7.58 18.61 15.45
CA PRO A 62 -7.96 17.24 15.76
C PRO A 62 -7.40 16.79 17.11
N ALA A 63 -8.21 16.14 17.95
CA ALA A 63 -7.76 15.62 19.26
C ALA A 63 -6.64 14.58 19.13
N SER A 64 -6.59 13.87 17.99
CA SER A 64 -5.54 12.94 17.60
C SER A 64 -4.20 13.61 17.26
N GLY A 65 -4.19 14.92 17.01
CA GLY A 65 -3.04 15.65 16.47
C GLY A 65 -2.77 15.41 14.98
N PHE A 66 -3.64 14.68 14.28
CA PHE A 66 -3.51 14.43 12.84
C PHE A 66 -4.87 14.39 12.15
N VAL A 67 -4.90 14.75 10.87
CA VAL A 67 -6.01 14.41 9.96
C VAL A 67 -5.70 13.07 9.30
N ALA A 68 -6.75 12.31 8.97
CA ALA A 68 -6.62 10.99 8.36
C ALA A 68 -7.50 10.88 7.12
N LEU A 69 -7.11 9.97 6.23
CA LEU A 69 -7.86 9.54 5.06
C LEU A 69 -7.66 8.03 4.87
N PRO A 70 -8.60 7.30 4.24
CA PRO A 70 -8.40 5.92 3.84
C PRO A 70 -7.15 5.79 2.97
N ARG A 71 -6.54 4.59 2.97
CA ARG A 71 -5.44 4.29 2.06
C ARG A 71 -5.90 4.49 0.62
N LEU A 72 -5.08 5.20 -0.14
CA LEU A 72 -5.25 5.33 -1.58
C LEU A 72 -4.26 4.44 -2.33
N ASN A 73 -4.65 3.99 -3.52
CA ASN A 73 -3.76 3.36 -4.49
C ASN A 73 -3.16 4.43 -5.41
N ASN A 74 -2.56 5.46 -4.80
CA ASN A 74 -2.00 6.62 -5.48
C ASN A 74 -0.58 6.89 -5.00
N ARG A 75 0.19 7.57 -5.83
CA ARG A 75 1.40 8.28 -5.39
C ARG A 75 1.02 9.71 -5.08
N TRP A 76 1.47 10.25 -3.94
CA TRP A 76 1.28 11.67 -3.67
C TRP A 76 2.48 12.46 -4.20
N LYS A 77 2.22 13.64 -4.75
CA LYS A 77 3.18 14.59 -5.32
C LYS A 77 3.61 15.64 -4.29
N SER A 78 2.66 16.24 -3.58
CA SER A 78 2.92 17.23 -2.54
C SER A 78 1.83 17.23 -1.49
N ILE A 79 2.15 17.67 -0.28
CA ILE A 79 1.21 17.94 0.80
C ILE A 79 1.59 19.30 1.40
N ALA A 80 0.67 20.24 1.47
CA ALA A 80 0.92 21.58 1.98
C ALA A 80 -0.31 22.15 2.69
N ALA A 81 -0.09 22.95 3.74
CA ALA A 81 -1.13 23.75 4.37
C ALA A 81 -1.10 25.18 3.80
N GLU A 82 -2.25 25.75 3.50
CA GLU A 82 -2.35 27.13 3.00
C GLU A 82 -1.81 28.12 4.04
N GLY A 83 -0.91 29.01 3.62
CA GLY A 83 -0.29 30.01 4.51
C GLY A 83 0.77 29.45 5.48
N TYR A 84 1.06 28.15 5.47
CA TYR A 84 2.06 27.52 6.33
C TYR A 84 3.30 27.08 5.53
N THR A 85 4.48 27.45 6.01
CA THR A 85 5.75 27.19 5.31
C THR A 85 6.49 25.95 5.81
N GLY A 86 6.07 25.36 6.92
CA GLY A 86 6.71 24.16 7.47
C GLY A 86 6.32 22.88 6.71
N GLU A 87 7.11 21.83 6.90
CA GLU A 87 6.77 20.51 6.35
C GLU A 87 5.71 19.82 7.21
N LEU A 88 4.76 19.16 6.54
CA LEU A 88 3.74 18.34 7.19
C LEU A 88 4.22 16.89 7.28
N ARG A 89 4.25 16.36 8.50
CA ARG A 89 4.65 14.97 8.73
C ARG A 89 3.54 14.02 8.23
N PHE A 90 3.88 13.21 7.25
CA PHE A 90 3.02 12.17 6.68
C PHE A 90 3.44 10.78 7.18
N VAL A 91 2.48 9.97 7.62
CA VAL A 91 2.69 8.57 8.02
C VAL A 91 1.67 7.67 7.32
N PRO A 92 2.10 6.73 6.47
CA PRO A 92 1.23 5.71 5.91
C PRO A 92 1.01 4.59 6.93
N GLU A 93 -0.23 4.20 7.15
CA GLU A 93 -0.62 2.94 7.78
C GLU A 93 -1.11 1.95 6.71
N ILE A 94 -1.48 0.74 7.14
CA ILE A 94 -1.89 -0.34 6.25
C ILE A 94 -3.18 0.00 5.50
N ASP A 95 -4.14 0.60 6.19
CA ASP A 95 -5.51 0.86 5.74
C ASP A 95 -5.89 2.35 5.69
N HIS A 96 -5.07 3.23 6.27
CA HIS A 96 -5.28 4.67 6.27
C HIS A 96 -3.95 5.43 6.24
N TRP A 97 -3.99 6.71 5.89
CA TRP A 97 -2.85 7.60 5.95
C TRP A 97 -3.11 8.71 6.97
N ARG A 98 -2.03 9.23 7.56
CA ARG A 98 -2.09 10.28 8.59
C ARG A 98 -1.21 11.45 8.18
N ILE A 99 -1.76 12.66 8.31
CA ILE A 99 -1.02 13.92 8.15
C ILE A 99 -1.10 14.64 9.49
N PHE A 100 0.04 14.74 10.18
CA PHE A 100 0.11 15.40 11.48
C PHE A 100 -0.06 16.90 11.31
N VAL A 101 -0.92 17.46 12.15
CA VAL A 101 -1.26 18.88 12.15
C VAL A 101 -0.30 19.60 13.10
N PRO A 102 0.47 20.61 12.63
CA PRO A 102 1.37 21.39 13.47
C PRO A 102 0.64 22.07 14.63
N ASP A 103 1.32 22.21 15.77
CA ASP A 103 0.74 22.84 16.97
C ASP A 103 0.44 24.34 16.79
N ASP A 104 1.17 24.98 15.88
CA ASP A 104 1.13 26.40 15.53
C ASP A 104 0.26 26.69 14.29
N LEU A 105 -0.44 25.70 13.73
CA LEU A 105 -1.36 25.92 12.62
C LEU A 105 -2.61 26.70 13.10
N GLU A 106 -2.87 27.85 12.49
CA GLU A 106 -4.08 28.65 12.76
C GLU A 106 -5.32 28.06 12.09
N TYR A 107 -6.50 28.20 12.71
CA TYR A 107 -7.77 27.68 12.19
C TYR A 107 -8.77 28.81 11.87
N PRO A 108 -9.62 28.65 10.83
CA PRO A 108 -9.73 27.49 9.95
C PRO A 108 -8.52 27.33 9.03
N ALA A 109 -8.15 26.08 8.74
CA ALA A 109 -7.00 25.73 7.91
C ALA A 109 -7.41 24.84 6.74
N THR A 110 -6.67 24.93 5.64
CA THR A 110 -6.79 24.02 4.50
C THR A 110 -5.47 23.28 4.30
N ILE A 111 -5.51 21.95 4.30
CA ILE A 111 -4.39 21.13 3.83
C ILE A 111 -4.75 20.58 2.45
N ASN A 112 -3.86 20.75 1.48
CA ASN A 112 -4.00 20.23 0.13
C ASN A 112 -2.94 19.16 -0.13
N MET A 113 -3.38 17.95 -0.47
CA MET A 113 -2.56 16.86 -0.98
C MET A 113 -2.79 16.74 -2.48
N GLN A 114 -1.72 16.85 -3.27
CA GLN A 114 -1.75 16.56 -4.69
C GLN A 114 -1.27 15.15 -4.94
N LEU A 115 -1.98 14.43 -5.81
CA LEU A 115 -1.67 13.08 -6.27
C LEU A 115 -1.09 13.14 -7.68
N ILE A 116 -0.41 12.07 -8.09
CA ILE A 116 0.07 11.91 -9.46
C ILE A 116 -1.07 11.43 -10.37
N GLU A 117 -1.84 10.45 -9.91
CA GLU A 117 -2.98 9.88 -10.63
C GLU A 117 -4.31 10.47 -10.16
N THR A 118 -5.40 10.10 -10.82
CA THR A 118 -6.75 10.33 -10.27
C THR A 118 -6.91 9.52 -8.98
N VAL A 119 -7.57 10.10 -7.98
CA VAL A 119 -7.90 9.49 -6.69
C VAL A 119 -8.47 8.09 -6.90
N ARG A 120 -7.88 7.13 -6.19
CA ARG A 120 -8.29 5.73 -6.20
C ARG A 120 -8.28 5.20 -4.78
N LEU A 121 -9.47 4.93 -4.25
CA LEU A 121 -9.60 4.27 -2.95
C LEU A 121 -9.10 2.82 -3.05
N CYS A 122 -8.46 2.32 -1.99
CA CYS A 122 -8.02 0.93 -1.88
C CYS A 122 -9.18 0.01 -1.43
N GLU A 123 -10.37 0.14 -2.03
CA GLU A 123 -11.55 -0.67 -1.69
C GLU A 123 -11.58 -2.02 -2.40
N LYS A 124 -11.05 -2.04 -3.63
CA LYS A 124 -10.99 -3.23 -4.46
C LYS A 124 -9.58 -3.42 -5.01
N PRO A 125 -9.17 -4.68 -5.20
CA PRO A 125 -8.02 -5.05 -6.01
C PRO A 125 -7.88 -4.20 -7.27
N PHE A 126 -6.66 -3.78 -7.59
CA PHE A 126 -6.36 -3.24 -8.92
C PHE A 126 -5.86 -4.37 -9.81
N VAL A 127 -6.48 -4.53 -10.98
CA VAL A 127 -6.02 -5.47 -12.00
C VAL A 127 -5.20 -4.66 -13.00
N VAL A 128 -3.90 -4.92 -13.04
CA VAL A 128 -3.00 -4.31 -14.03
C VAL A 128 -3.26 -4.93 -15.39
N GLU A 129 -3.54 -4.10 -16.38
CA GLU A 129 -3.70 -4.52 -17.78
C GLU A 129 -2.35 -4.64 -18.48
N GLN A 130 -2.27 -5.58 -19.42
CA GLN A 130 -1.11 -5.74 -20.29
C GLN A 130 -0.89 -4.49 -21.16
N SER A 131 0.35 -4.03 -21.23
CA SER A 131 0.72 -2.89 -22.06
C SER A 131 0.71 -3.24 -23.55
N LYS A 132 0.71 -2.22 -24.42
CA LYS A 132 0.71 -2.42 -25.88
C LYS A 132 1.94 -3.16 -26.38
N ASP A 133 3.09 -2.93 -25.77
CA ASP A 133 4.34 -3.66 -26.02
C ASP A 133 4.32 -5.09 -25.43
N GLY A 134 3.22 -5.46 -24.79
CA GLY A 134 3.01 -6.78 -24.21
C GLY A 134 3.53 -6.95 -22.78
N SER A 135 4.30 -6.00 -22.26
CA SER A 135 4.80 -6.06 -20.89
C SER A 135 3.69 -5.84 -19.85
N VAL A 136 3.92 -6.28 -18.61
CA VAL A 136 3.08 -5.95 -17.46
C VAL A 136 3.94 -5.27 -16.39
N SER A 137 3.49 -4.10 -15.92
CA SER A 137 4.15 -3.33 -14.86
C SER A 137 3.32 -3.38 -13.59
N LEU A 138 3.85 -3.98 -12.54
CA LEU A 138 3.20 -4.17 -11.24
C LEU A 138 3.81 -3.22 -10.18
N PRO A 139 3.43 -1.93 -10.16
CA PRO A 139 3.99 -0.96 -9.24
C PRO A 139 3.46 -1.14 -7.81
N ALA A 140 4.22 -0.69 -6.82
CA ALA A 140 3.87 -0.79 -5.40
C ALA A 140 2.48 -0.23 -5.02
N HIS A 141 2.01 0.83 -5.68
CA HIS A 141 0.72 1.44 -5.35
C HIS A 141 -0.50 0.60 -5.76
N HIS A 142 -0.32 -0.43 -6.59
CA HIS A 142 -1.36 -1.41 -6.92
C HIS A 142 -1.31 -2.66 -6.06
N ALA A 143 -0.34 -2.75 -5.15
CA ALA A 143 -0.12 -3.94 -4.34
C ALA A 143 -1.17 -4.07 -3.23
N GLU A 144 -1.68 -5.27 -3.00
CA GLU A 144 -2.49 -5.62 -1.84
C GLU A 144 -1.58 -6.20 -0.76
N THR A 145 -1.44 -5.48 0.35
CA THR A 145 -0.66 -5.93 1.51
C THR A 145 -1.57 -6.63 2.51
N SER A 146 -1.13 -7.77 3.05
CA SER A 146 -1.85 -8.54 4.06
C SER A 146 -0.91 -8.87 5.21
N GLY A 147 -1.34 -8.61 6.44
CA GLY A 147 -0.54 -8.86 7.63
C GLY A 147 -0.59 -7.73 8.65
N GLU A 148 0.46 -7.60 9.45
CA GLU A 148 0.51 -6.72 10.63
C GLU A 148 1.27 -5.40 10.40
N LYS A 149 2.32 -5.39 9.57
CA LYS A 149 3.23 -4.23 9.40
C LYS A 149 3.46 -3.83 7.95
N LEU A 150 3.46 -4.78 7.04
CA LEU A 150 3.70 -4.56 5.62
C LEU A 150 2.66 -3.61 5.03
N ARG A 151 3.13 -2.55 4.38
CA ARG A 151 2.27 -1.48 3.86
C ARG A 151 2.85 -0.85 2.62
N TYR A 152 2.01 -0.15 1.88
CA TYR A 152 2.44 0.73 0.81
C TYR A 152 2.84 2.10 1.37
N GLU A 153 4.02 2.59 0.97
CA GLU A 153 4.61 3.85 1.35
C GLU A 153 4.61 4.82 0.15
N PRO A 154 3.62 5.75 0.06
CA PRO A 154 3.35 6.54 -1.14
C PRO A 154 4.25 7.77 -1.33
N GLN A 155 5.18 8.03 -0.41
CA GLN A 155 6.04 9.21 -0.48
C GLN A 155 6.87 9.19 -1.78
N PRO A 156 7.07 10.34 -2.47
CA PRO A 156 7.77 10.40 -3.76
C PRO A 156 9.14 9.69 -3.78
N HIS A 157 9.90 9.82 -2.69
CA HIS A 157 11.24 9.21 -2.57
C HIS A 157 11.18 7.72 -2.21
N LYS A 158 10.04 7.20 -1.74
CA LYS A 158 9.81 5.80 -1.36
C LYS A 158 9.04 5.03 -2.42
N ASN A 159 7.76 5.36 -2.64
CA ASN A 159 6.86 4.67 -3.58
C ASN A 159 7.12 3.15 -3.62
N THR A 160 6.90 2.49 -2.48
CA THR A 160 7.32 1.10 -2.28
C THR A 160 6.35 0.36 -1.38
N VAL A 161 6.27 -0.96 -1.55
CA VAL A 161 5.82 -1.85 -0.49
C VAL A 161 7.00 -1.99 0.47
N GLY A 162 6.81 -1.62 1.73
CA GLY A 162 7.87 -1.53 2.73
C GLY A 162 7.36 -1.84 4.13
N TYR A 163 8.19 -1.57 5.15
CA TYR A 163 7.96 -2.03 6.53
C TYR A 163 7.78 -3.55 6.65
N TRP A 164 8.43 -4.32 5.78
CA TRP A 164 8.32 -5.78 5.83
C TRP A 164 9.22 -6.37 6.92
N THR A 165 8.75 -6.32 8.17
CA THR A 165 9.47 -6.83 9.35
C THR A 165 8.82 -8.07 9.95
N VAL A 166 7.61 -8.42 9.52
CA VAL A 166 6.87 -9.59 9.98
C VAL A 166 6.87 -10.64 8.87
N PRO A 167 7.49 -11.82 9.05
CA PRO A 167 7.64 -12.82 7.99
C PRO A 167 6.31 -13.37 7.45
N SER A 168 5.26 -13.40 8.29
CA SER A 168 3.93 -13.86 7.87
C SER A 168 3.17 -12.84 7.02
N ASP A 169 3.64 -11.60 6.93
CA ASP A 169 3.05 -10.60 6.05
C ASP A 169 3.34 -10.97 4.59
N THR A 170 2.38 -10.70 3.72
CA THR A 170 2.48 -11.00 2.28
C THR A 170 1.94 -9.85 1.45
N VAL A 171 2.37 -9.82 0.19
CA VAL A 171 1.91 -8.82 -0.76
C VAL A 171 1.50 -9.49 -2.06
N THR A 172 0.41 -9.03 -2.67
CA THR A 172 -0.14 -9.57 -3.91
C THR A 172 -0.40 -8.47 -4.92
N TRP A 173 -0.11 -8.73 -6.19
CA TRP A 173 -0.59 -7.94 -7.32
C TRP A 173 -1.53 -8.78 -8.17
N LYS A 174 -2.49 -8.14 -8.83
CA LYS A 174 -3.35 -8.79 -9.83
C LYS A 174 -3.10 -8.18 -11.20
N PHE A 175 -3.16 -9.02 -12.23
CA PHE A 175 -2.98 -8.58 -13.61
C PHE A 175 -3.71 -9.49 -14.59
N SER A 176 -3.98 -8.96 -15.78
CA SER A 176 -4.59 -9.70 -16.89
C SER A 176 -3.69 -9.61 -18.12
N LEU A 177 -3.69 -10.70 -18.89
CA LEU A 177 -2.98 -10.83 -20.16
C LEU A 177 -4.00 -10.99 -21.29
N ASP A 178 -3.93 -10.10 -22.28
CA ASP A 178 -4.68 -10.25 -23.53
C ASP A 178 -3.97 -11.22 -24.49
N ARG A 179 -2.65 -11.33 -24.36
CA ARG A 179 -1.78 -12.21 -25.15
C ARG A 179 -0.84 -12.97 -24.22
N GLY A 180 -0.81 -14.28 -24.40
CA GLY A 180 0.16 -15.16 -23.74
C GLY A 180 1.51 -15.13 -24.43
N GLU A 181 2.57 -15.29 -23.65
CA GLU A 181 3.96 -15.34 -24.10
C GLU A 181 4.88 -15.84 -22.97
N THR A 182 6.17 -16.00 -23.26
CA THR A 182 7.24 -16.07 -22.27
C THR A 182 7.64 -14.69 -21.77
N PHE A 183 7.57 -14.50 -20.45
CA PHE A 183 7.93 -13.26 -19.77
C PHE A 183 9.17 -13.43 -18.89
N ASP A 184 10.11 -12.51 -18.98
CA ASP A 184 11.13 -12.32 -17.95
C ASP A 184 10.56 -11.57 -16.76
N VAL A 185 10.68 -12.16 -15.57
CA VAL A 185 10.20 -11.54 -14.33
C VAL A 185 11.37 -10.79 -13.67
N VAL A 186 11.19 -9.49 -13.48
CA VAL A 186 12.18 -8.59 -12.88
C VAL A 186 11.58 -7.90 -11.66
N VAL A 187 12.20 -8.08 -10.48
CA VAL A 187 11.83 -7.33 -9.28
C VAL A 187 12.81 -6.18 -9.04
N HIS A 188 12.28 -5.01 -8.71
CA HIS A 188 13.05 -3.86 -8.24
C HIS A 188 13.04 -3.86 -6.73
N GLN A 189 14.06 -4.50 -6.14
CA GLN A 189 14.19 -4.66 -4.69
C GLN A 189 15.14 -3.62 -4.09
N GLY A 190 14.79 -3.09 -2.93
CA GLY A 190 15.67 -2.32 -2.05
C GLY A 190 15.90 -3.06 -0.74
N CYS A 191 17.10 -2.98 -0.18
CA CYS A 191 17.45 -3.59 1.10
C CYS A 191 18.53 -2.75 1.79
N GLY A 192 18.35 -2.47 3.09
CA GLY A 192 19.30 -1.68 3.86
C GLY A 192 20.65 -2.36 4.04
N THR A 193 21.70 -1.55 4.30
CA THR A 193 23.04 -2.06 4.60
C THR A 193 23.00 -3.10 5.72
N GLY A 194 23.59 -4.27 5.47
CA GLY A 194 23.66 -5.41 6.39
C GLY A 194 22.35 -6.17 6.59
N GLN A 195 21.28 -5.86 5.84
CA GLN A 195 19.95 -6.49 6.00
C GLN A 195 19.67 -7.63 5.01
N GLY A 196 20.54 -7.84 4.01
CA GLY A 196 20.38 -8.90 3.02
C GLY A 196 20.37 -10.33 3.60
N GLY A 197 19.94 -11.28 2.78
CA GLY A 197 19.93 -12.72 3.06
C GLY A 197 18.56 -13.31 3.39
N SER A 198 17.51 -12.50 3.47
CA SER A 198 16.14 -13.02 3.66
C SER A 198 15.72 -13.84 2.43
N GLU A 199 15.02 -14.94 2.64
CA GLU A 199 14.54 -15.84 1.58
C GLU A 199 13.05 -15.58 1.36
N VAL A 200 12.69 -15.23 0.13
CA VAL A 200 11.31 -14.96 -0.28
C VAL A 200 10.92 -15.87 -1.45
N GLU A 201 9.62 -16.03 -1.66
CA GLU A 201 9.06 -16.73 -2.81
C GLU A 201 8.06 -15.84 -3.53
N PHE A 202 8.21 -15.76 -4.85
CA PHE A 202 7.25 -15.14 -5.76
C PHE A 202 6.42 -16.28 -6.37
N ALA A 203 5.10 -16.21 -6.29
CA ALA A 203 4.20 -17.21 -6.86
C ALA A 203 3.21 -16.56 -7.82
N ILE A 204 3.18 -17.03 -9.06
CA ILE A 204 2.16 -16.65 -10.04
C ILE A 204 1.06 -17.71 -10.02
N THR A 205 -0.16 -17.27 -9.76
CA THR A 205 -1.35 -18.13 -9.64
C THR A 205 -2.41 -17.67 -10.62
N ALA A 206 -2.93 -18.59 -11.43
CA ALA A 206 -4.04 -18.35 -12.35
C ALA A 206 -5.37 -18.16 -11.59
N GLU A 207 -6.37 -17.59 -12.25
CA GLU A 207 -7.70 -17.34 -11.67
C GLU A 207 -8.39 -18.59 -11.11
N ASP A 208 -8.12 -19.77 -11.68
CA ASP A 208 -8.61 -21.07 -11.20
C ASP A 208 -7.95 -21.56 -9.90
N GLY A 209 -7.00 -20.80 -9.35
CA GLY A 209 -6.26 -21.12 -8.13
C GLY A 209 -5.01 -21.97 -8.35
N ARG A 210 -4.70 -22.37 -9.58
CA ARG A 210 -3.48 -23.13 -9.90
C ARG A 210 -2.24 -22.25 -9.84
N VAL A 211 -1.26 -22.65 -9.03
CA VAL A 211 0.08 -22.07 -9.07
C VAL A 211 0.73 -22.47 -10.38
N VAL A 212 1.07 -21.48 -11.22
CA VAL A 212 1.68 -21.67 -12.54
C VAL A 212 3.20 -21.83 -12.40
N GLN A 213 3.83 -20.94 -11.64
CA GLN A 213 5.28 -20.94 -11.43
C GLN A 213 5.59 -20.26 -10.09
N THR A 214 6.61 -20.76 -9.40
CA THR A 214 7.24 -20.04 -8.27
C THR A 214 8.69 -19.69 -8.58
N PHE A 215 9.17 -18.60 -7.97
CA PHE A 215 10.55 -18.13 -8.04
C PHE A 215 11.07 -17.88 -6.62
N PRO A 216 11.95 -18.74 -6.08
CA PRO A 216 12.65 -18.44 -4.84
C PRO A 216 13.70 -17.36 -5.09
N LEU A 217 13.83 -16.42 -4.15
CA LEU A 217 14.84 -15.36 -4.21
C LEU A 217 15.46 -15.16 -2.83
N THR A 218 16.79 -15.07 -2.79
CA THR A 218 17.49 -14.52 -1.62
C THR A 218 17.70 -13.03 -1.85
N ILE A 219 17.17 -12.20 -0.95
CA ILE A 219 17.28 -10.74 -1.03
C ILE A 219 18.73 -10.32 -0.87
N GLU A 220 19.22 -9.53 -1.82
CA GLU A 220 20.55 -8.90 -1.72
C GLU A 220 20.50 -7.58 -0.95
N ASP A 221 21.56 -7.28 -0.21
CA ASP A 221 21.81 -5.95 0.35
C ASP A 221 22.05 -4.96 -0.80
N THR A 222 21.29 -3.87 -0.83
CA THR A 222 21.44 -2.81 -1.85
C THR A 222 21.99 -1.52 -1.26
N GLY A 223 22.50 -1.55 -0.04
CA GLY A 223 23.06 -0.41 0.69
C GLY A 223 22.01 0.50 1.31
N HIS A 224 20.78 0.56 0.80
CA HIS A 224 19.69 1.36 1.36
C HIS A 224 18.34 0.83 0.90
N PHE A 225 17.32 0.87 1.77
CA PHE A 225 15.97 0.40 1.43
C PHE A 225 15.34 1.12 0.22
N GLN A 226 15.75 2.36 -0.04
CA GLN A 226 15.30 3.14 -1.19
C GLN A 226 16.24 3.05 -2.41
N ASN A 227 17.31 2.25 -2.34
CA ASN A 227 18.17 1.94 -3.49
C ASN A 227 17.63 0.70 -4.19
N PHE A 228 16.70 0.90 -5.12
CA PHE A 228 16.03 -0.18 -5.83
C PHE A 228 16.89 -0.70 -6.98
N VAL A 229 17.34 -1.95 -6.86
CA VAL A 229 18.15 -2.64 -7.86
C VAL A 229 17.27 -3.63 -8.61
N PRO A 230 17.23 -3.60 -9.96
CA PRO A 230 16.49 -4.59 -10.74
C PRO A 230 17.19 -5.96 -10.68
N ARG A 231 16.40 -7.01 -10.46
CA ARG A 231 16.84 -8.40 -10.36
C ARG A 231 15.94 -9.28 -11.23
N SER A 232 16.51 -9.90 -12.26
CA SER A 232 15.81 -10.97 -12.99
C SER A 232 15.74 -12.20 -12.09
N ILE A 233 14.54 -12.75 -11.92
CA ILE A 233 14.27 -13.90 -11.05
C ILE A 233 13.90 -15.17 -11.82
N GLY A 234 13.88 -15.08 -13.16
CA GLY A 234 13.55 -16.18 -14.06
C GLY A 234 12.53 -15.76 -15.11
N SER A 235 12.09 -16.72 -15.92
CA SER A 235 11.10 -16.51 -16.96
C SER A 235 9.91 -17.46 -16.78
N VAL A 236 8.74 -17.09 -17.30
CA VAL A 236 7.52 -17.90 -17.24
C VAL A 236 6.71 -17.78 -18.52
N ALA A 237 6.24 -18.92 -19.04
CA ALA A 237 5.25 -18.95 -20.10
C ALA A 237 3.85 -18.82 -19.49
N LEU A 238 3.10 -17.80 -19.91
CA LEU A 238 1.73 -17.55 -19.47
C LEU A 238 0.81 -17.50 -20.68
N GLU A 239 -0.40 -18.04 -20.53
CA GLU A 239 -1.46 -17.94 -21.54
C GLU A 239 -2.28 -16.65 -21.32
N PRO A 240 -3.10 -16.20 -22.28
CA PRO A 240 -4.09 -15.16 -22.03
C PRO A 240 -4.99 -15.51 -20.84
N GLY A 241 -5.26 -14.55 -19.96
CA GLY A 241 -6.07 -14.77 -18.77
C GLY A 241 -5.72 -13.86 -17.59
N SER A 242 -6.38 -14.12 -16.45
CA SER A 242 -6.22 -13.38 -15.20
C SER A 242 -5.30 -14.12 -14.24
N TYR A 243 -4.42 -13.35 -13.59
CA TYR A 243 -3.39 -13.87 -12.70
C TYR A 243 -3.23 -13.02 -11.45
N SER A 244 -2.65 -13.63 -10.43
CA SER A 244 -2.08 -12.93 -9.28
C SER A 244 -0.61 -13.29 -9.13
N LEU A 245 0.20 -12.31 -8.71
CA LEU A 245 1.58 -12.52 -8.29
C LEU A 245 1.67 -12.19 -6.81
N LYS A 246 1.89 -13.22 -5.98
CA LYS A 246 2.07 -13.10 -4.54
C LYS A 246 3.54 -13.21 -4.17
N VAL A 247 3.98 -12.42 -3.20
CA VAL A 247 5.30 -12.52 -2.58
C VAL A 247 5.13 -12.83 -1.10
N SER A 248 5.84 -13.85 -0.63
CA SER A 248 5.88 -14.27 0.77
C SER A 248 7.32 -14.43 1.28
N CYS A 249 7.52 -14.22 2.57
CA CYS A 249 8.81 -14.41 3.21
C CYS A 249 8.89 -15.82 3.83
N ASN A 250 9.81 -16.65 3.36
CA ASN A 250 10.06 -17.98 3.89
C ASN A 250 11.01 -17.94 5.08
N LYS A 251 11.98 -17.02 5.07
CA LYS A 251 12.93 -16.81 6.17
C LYS A 251 13.39 -15.36 6.23
N LEU A 252 13.20 -14.74 7.38
CA LEU A 252 13.75 -13.43 7.70
C LEU A 252 15.18 -13.60 8.22
N ALA A 253 16.16 -13.03 7.51
CA ALA A 253 17.57 -13.17 7.89
C ALA A 253 18.01 -12.17 8.97
N LYS A 254 17.42 -10.96 8.96
CA LYS A 254 17.81 -9.82 9.81
C LYS A 254 16.57 -9.15 10.39
N SER A 255 16.47 -7.82 10.35
CA SER A 255 15.36 -7.08 10.95
C SER A 255 14.24 -6.75 9.97
N ALA A 256 14.52 -6.77 8.67
CA ALA A 256 13.53 -6.57 7.61
C ALA A 256 13.82 -7.49 6.40
N VAL A 257 12.78 -7.76 5.61
CA VAL A 257 12.85 -8.60 4.40
C VAL A 257 13.46 -7.79 3.25
N CYS A 258 12.69 -6.87 2.68
CA CYS A 258 13.08 -5.94 1.61
C CYS A 258 11.97 -4.89 1.40
N ASP A 259 12.28 -3.89 0.58
CA ASP A 259 11.31 -2.98 -0.02
C ASP A 259 11.13 -3.37 -1.50
N ILE A 260 9.89 -3.42 -2.00
CA ILE A 260 9.58 -3.71 -3.42
C ILE A 260 8.86 -2.52 -4.04
N ARG A 261 9.51 -1.87 -5.01
CA ARG A 261 8.94 -0.71 -5.74
C ARG A 261 8.14 -1.11 -6.97
N LEU A 262 8.62 -2.13 -7.69
CA LEU A 262 8.08 -2.54 -8.99
C LEU A 262 8.42 -4.00 -9.26
N ILE A 263 7.48 -4.73 -9.85
CA ILE A 263 7.74 -6.00 -10.53
C ILE A 263 7.36 -5.82 -12.00
N GLU A 264 8.20 -6.29 -12.90
CA GLU A 264 7.97 -6.24 -14.34
C GLU A 264 7.89 -7.67 -14.88
N LEU A 265 6.87 -7.95 -15.70
CA LEU A 265 6.87 -9.08 -16.61
C LEU A 265 7.22 -8.52 -17.98
N LYS A 266 8.47 -8.70 -18.39
CA LYS A 266 9.00 -8.18 -19.65
C LYS A 266 8.79 -9.21 -20.74
N TRP A 267 8.20 -8.77 -21.83
CA TRP A 267 8.06 -9.57 -23.03
C TRP A 267 9.45 -9.97 -23.55
N GLN A 268 9.64 -11.26 -23.85
CA GLN A 268 10.81 -11.72 -24.60
C GLN A 268 10.44 -11.72 -26.09
N ASP A 269 11.15 -10.92 -26.89
CA ASP A 269 11.00 -10.89 -28.36
C ASP A 269 11.48 -12.19 -29.03
#